data_AF-A0A972S1M6-F1
#
_entry.id   AF-A0A972S1M6-F1
#
_cell.length_a   1.000
_cell.length_b   1.000
_cell.length_c   1.000
_cell.angle_alpha   90.00
_cell.angle_beta   90.00
_cell.angle_gamma   90.00
#
_symmetry.space_group_name_H-M   'P 1'
#
loop_
_entity.id
_entity.type
_entity.pdbx_description
1 polymer ?
#
loop_
_entity_poly.entity_id
_entity_poly.type
_entity_poly.pdbx_seq_one_letter_code
_entity_poly.pdbx_strand_id
1 'polypeptide(L)'
;MKELKILLVIVVLVLIGYWGIEPLAHSIMHKEIEEAIEKYKLPDFEFSDLPEPAVRTGDPAKGKEATKMFCTSCHGIKVEGIKPPMDPKTAAASFGVVPPDLSNIAAVIDEKFMINFLKDPQKATENPKFAMPPLGLNDQQAADITAYLKGIAKKDMSPKEKTVEACVRCHSIKYQKIYAETPEENLKKYLGKVPPDLSIIYKAKGEEYLHAFINRPSKILHGTSMPRLGIDEKSQHDIVKYLDEISDPHKEQRKKVGLIVLAYMLVMVGLTYAWKRKIWKNIH
;
A
#
# COMPACT_ATOMS: atom_id res chain seq x y z
N MET A 1 -20.25 33.26 -37.31
CA MET A 1 -19.37 32.16 -37.81
C MET A 1 -17.92 32.26 -37.34
N LYS A 2 -17.26 33.44 -37.35
CA LYS A 2 -15.86 33.57 -36.88
C LYS A 2 -15.64 33.07 -35.44
N GLU A 3 -16.58 33.32 -34.55
CA GLU A 3 -16.46 32.94 -33.12
C GLU A 3 -16.56 31.44 -32.88
N LEU A 4 -17.43 30.73 -33.63
CA LEU A 4 -17.48 29.27 -33.60
C LEU A 4 -16.20 28.66 -34.16
N LYS A 5 -15.58 29.30 -35.15
CA LYS A 5 -14.24 28.90 -35.63
C LYS A 5 -13.18 29.10 -34.56
N ILE A 6 -13.20 30.22 -33.83
CA ILE A 6 -12.29 30.47 -32.70
C ILE A 6 -12.51 29.44 -31.58
N LEU A 7 -13.75 29.16 -31.20
CA LEU A 7 -14.07 28.15 -30.19
C LEU A 7 -13.58 26.76 -30.63
N LEU A 8 -13.81 26.38 -31.89
CA LEU A 8 -13.33 25.11 -32.43
C LEU A 8 -11.80 25.02 -32.39
N VAL A 9 -11.09 26.11 -32.73
CA VAL A 9 -9.62 26.16 -32.61
C VAL A 9 -9.18 25.98 -31.16
N ILE A 10 -9.82 26.66 -30.20
CA ILE A 10 -9.50 26.52 -28.77
C ILE A 10 -9.77 25.09 -28.30
N VAL A 11 -10.92 24.51 -28.65
CA VAL A 11 -11.26 23.12 -28.28
C VAL A 11 -10.23 22.14 -28.85
N VAL A 12 -9.85 22.30 -30.13
CA VAL A 12 -8.82 21.47 -30.76
C VAL A 12 -7.48 21.64 -30.06
N LEU A 13 -7.05 22.85 -29.74
CA LEU A 13 -5.79 23.10 -29.03
C LEU A 13 -5.81 22.52 -27.61
N VAL A 14 -6.92 22.63 -26.89
CA VAL A 14 -7.09 22.03 -25.56
C VAL A 14 -7.09 20.52 -25.64
N LEU A 15 -7.78 19.92 -26.62
CA LEU A 15 -7.77 18.48 -26.83
C LEU A 15 -6.40 17.96 -27.23
N ILE A 16 -5.69 18.64 -28.14
CA ILE A 16 -4.30 18.31 -28.52
C ILE A 16 -3.38 18.46 -27.30
N GLY A 17 -3.54 19.52 -26.51
CA GLY A 17 -2.80 19.69 -25.27
C GLY A 17 -3.05 18.56 -24.30
N TYR A 18 -4.32 18.22 -24.05
CA TYR A 18 -4.70 17.17 -23.11
C TYR A 18 -4.25 15.78 -23.58
N TRP A 19 -4.62 15.39 -24.80
CA TRP A 19 -4.27 14.09 -25.40
C TRP A 19 -2.81 13.98 -25.85
N GLY A 20 -2.11 15.09 -26.06
CA GLY A 20 -0.70 15.08 -26.42
C GLY A 20 0.18 15.08 -25.18
N ILE A 21 -0.09 15.98 -24.23
CA ILE A 21 0.76 16.16 -23.04
C ILE A 21 0.54 15.02 -22.05
N GLU A 22 -0.68 14.57 -21.82
CA GLU A 22 -0.93 13.59 -20.76
C GLU A 22 -0.34 12.19 -21.07
N PRO A 23 -0.49 11.61 -22.27
CA PRO A 23 0.19 10.37 -22.61
C PRO A 23 1.71 10.53 -22.67
N LEU A 24 2.22 11.67 -23.17
CA LEU A 24 3.65 11.95 -23.17
C LEU A 24 4.20 12.06 -21.74
N ALA A 25 3.48 12.74 -20.84
CA ALA A 25 3.85 12.86 -19.44
C ALA A 25 3.84 11.49 -18.74
N HIS A 26 2.83 10.65 -18.98
CA HIS A 26 2.79 9.29 -18.43
C HIS A 26 3.95 8.44 -18.95
N SER A 27 4.19 8.41 -20.28
CA SER A 27 5.29 7.65 -20.89
C SER A 27 6.69 8.13 -20.53
N ILE A 28 6.86 9.35 -20.02
CA ILE A 28 8.14 9.83 -19.51
C ILE A 28 8.26 9.58 -18.01
N MET A 29 7.23 9.91 -17.22
CA MET A 29 7.30 9.85 -15.76
C MET A 29 7.09 8.45 -15.18
N HIS A 30 6.43 7.55 -15.91
CA HIS A 30 6.12 6.18 -15.45
C HIS A 30 6.98 5.11 -16.11
N LYS A 31 7.81 5.46 -17.10
CA LYS A 31 8.63 4.51 -17.85
C LYS A 31 9.47 3.59 -16.97
N GLU A 32 10.19 4.15 -15.99
CA GLU A 32 11.03 3.35 -15.09
C GLU A 32 10.20 2.36 -14.26
N ILE A 33 8.98 2.73 -13.90
CA ILE A 33 8.06 1.89 -13.12
C ILE A 33 7.49 0.78 -14.01
N GLU A 34 7.03 1.11 -15.22
CA GLU A 34 6.51 0.15 -16.20
C GLU A 34 7.59 -0.87 -16.60
N GLU A 35 8.81 -0.39 -16.88
CA GLU A 35 9.97 -1.24 -17.17
C GLU A 35 10.32 -2.15 -15.99
N ALA A 36 10.24 -1.65 -14.75
CA ALA A 36 10.46 -2.46 -13.56
C ALA A 36 9.35 -3.52 -13.37
N ILE A 37 8.09 -3.15 -13.59
CA ILE A 37 6.94 -4.05 -13.52
C ILE A 37 7.10 -5.19 -14.52
N GLU A 38 7.44 -4.89 -15.77
CA GLU A 38 7.64 -5.88 -16.81
C GLU A 38 8.86 -6.77 -16.51
N LYS A 39 10.01 -6.15 -16.21
CA LYS A 39 11.29 -6.84 -15.96
C LYS A 39 11.20 -7.80 -14.77
N TYR A 40 10.54 -7.39 -13.70
CA TYR A 40 10.43 -8.17 -12.46
C TYR A 40 9.09 -8.91 -12.32
N LYS A 41 8.20 -8.80 -13.32
CA LYS A 41 6.87 -9.43 -13.35
C LYS A 41 6.05 -9.11 -12.09
N LEU A 42 5.87 -7.82 -11.83
CA LEU A 42 5.17 -7.33 -10.64
C LEU A 42 3.66 -7.14 -10.92
N PRO A 43 2.77 -7.28 -9.91
CA PRO A 43 3.04 -7.80 -8.57
C PRO A 43 3.37 -9.31 -8.56
N ASP A 44 4.37 -9.70 -7.75
CA ASP A 44 4.76 -11.10 -7.56
C ASP A 44 4.19 -11.61 -6.24
N PHE A 45 3.00 -12.23 -6.30
CA PHE A 45 2.32 -12.84 -5.15
C PHE A 45 2.79 -14.26 -4.86
N GLU A 46 3.48 -14.90 -5.80
CA GLU A 46 4.05 -16.25 -5.63
C GLU A 46 5.42 -16.23 -4.94
N PHE A 47 5.95 -15.03 -4.67
CA PHE A 47 7.29 -14.79 -4.13
C PHE A 47 8.33 -15.64 -4.85
N SER A 48 8.36 -15.51 -6.17
CA SER A 48 9.06 -16.40 -7.10
C SER A 48 10.58 -16.48 -6.88
N ASP A 49 11.17 -15.52 -6.17
CA ASP A 49 12.59 -15.51 -5.80
C ASP A 49 12.91 -16.25 -4.50
N LEU A 50 11.90 -16.55 -3.68
CA LEU A 50 12.07 -17.29 -2.44
C LEU A 50 12.01 -18.79 -2.72
N PRO A 51 12.84 -19.60 -2.04
CA PRO A 51 12.82 -21.04 -2.23
C PRO A 51 11.51 -21.62 -1.73
N GLU A 52 11.10 -22.72 -2.36
CA GLU A 52 9.97 -23.50 -1.87
C GLU A 52 10.27 -24.07 -0.48
N PRO A 53 9.34 -23.92 0.49
CA PRO A 53 9.53 -24.49 1.81
C PRO A 53 9.69 -26.02 1.73
N ALA A 54 10.74 -26.54 2.36
CA ALA A 54 10.96 -27.99 2.46
C ALA A 54 9.84 -28.69 3.25
N VAL A 55 9.27 -27.99 4.23
CA VAL A 55 8.12 -28.42 5.03
C VAL A 55 7.01 -27.37 4.89
N ARG A 56 5.82 -27.80 4.47
CA ARG A 56 4.63 -26.95 4.38
C ARG A 56 3.59 -27.23 5.47
N THR A 57 3.64 -28.41 6.08
CA THR A 57 2.68 -28.81 7.11
C THR A 57 3.35 -28.70 8.47
N GLY A 58 2.87 -27.76 9.29
CA GLY A 58 3.29 -27.58 10.67
C GLY A 58 2.31 -28.18 11.67
N ASP A 59 2.80 -28.46 12.88
CA ASP A 59 2.03 -28.81 14.07
C ASP A 59 1.76 -27.56 14.91
N PRO A 60 0.50 -27.07 15.01
CA PRO A 60 0.18 -25.88 15.79
C PRO A 60 0.53 -25.96 17.28
N ALA A 61 0.54 -27.16 17.87
CA ALA A 61 0.87 -27.32 19.28
C ALA A 61 2.38 -27.11 19.51
N LYS A 62 3.22 -27.70 18.64
CA LYS A 62 4.67 -27.42 18.65
C LYS A 62 4.97 -25.98 18.26
N GLY A 63 4.20 -25.43 17.33
CA GLY A 63 4.26 -24.04 16.91
C GLY A 63 4.05 -23.08 18.06
N LYS A 64 3.04 -23.33 18.89
CA LYS A 64 2.78 -22.54 20.10
C LYS A 64 3.98 -22.50 21.06
N GLU A 65 4.59 -23.65 21.31
CA GLU A 65 5.76 -23.73 22.20
C GLU A 65 7.00 -23.07 21.58
N ALA A 66 7.22 -23.25 20.27
CA ALA A 66 8.29 -22.55 19.56
C ALA A 66 8.08 -21.03 19.55
N THR A 67 6.86 -20.53 19.31
CA THR A 67 6.56 -19.09 19.35
C THR A 67 6.81 -18.50 20.74
N LYS A 68 6.44 -19.20 21.82
CA LYS A 68 6.79 -18.77 23.19
C LYS A 68 8.30 -18.73 23.43
N MET A 69 9.04 -19.69 22.89
CA MET A 69 10.48 -19.77 23.09
C MET A 69 11.24 -18.69 22.31
N PHE A 70 10.87 -18.45 21.06
CA PHE A 70 11.66 -17.63 20.13
C PHE A 70 11.11 -16.23 19.88
N CYS A 71 9.80 -16.00 20.08
CA CYS A 71 9.16 -14.77 19.62
C CYS A 71 8.71 -13.84 20.76
N THR A 72 8.27 -14.38 21.89
CA THR A 72 7.65 -13.55 22.96
C THR A 72 8.65 -12.71 23.76
N SER A 73 9.95 -12.86 23.49
CA SER A 73 11.02 -11.99 23.99
C SER A 73 11.04 -10.61 23.33
N CYS A 74 10.35 -10.46 22.19
CA CYS A 74 10.20 -9.18 21.48
C CYS A 74 8.74 -8.86 21.16
N HIS A 75 7.92 -9.88 20.90
CA HIS A 75 6.57 -9.72 20.38
C HIS A 75 5.48 -10.00 21.43
N GLY A 76 4.36 -9.29 21.29
CA GLY A 76 3.12 -9.60 22.00
C GLY A 76 2.21 -10.53 21.18
N ILE A 77 1.28 -11.20 21.87
CA ILE A 77 0.19 -11.99 21.28
C ILE A 77 -1.08 -11.69 22.08
N LYS A 78 -1.74 -10.57 21.75
CA LYS A 78 -2.94 -10.07 22.46
C LYS A 78 -4.05 -11.09 22.60
N VAL A 79 -4.36 -11.88 21.57
CA VAL A 79 -5.46 -12.87 21.60
C VAL A 79 -5.23 -14.01 22.59
N GLU A 80 -3.97 -14.23 22.97
CA GLU A 80 -3.54 -15.24 23.96
C GLU A 80 -3.15 -14.60 25.30
N GLY A 81 -3.41 -13.29 25.48
CA GLY A 81 -3.09 -12.56 26.70
C GLY A 81 -1.59 -12.31 26.92
N ILE A 82 -0.74 -12.57 25.94
CA ILE A 82 0.71 -12.36 26.03
C ILE A 82 1.01 -10.92 25.70
N LYS A 83 1.49 -10.16 26.70
CA LYS A 83 1.90 -8.77 26.52
C LYS A 83 3.31 -8.69 25.93
N PRO A 84 3.61 -7.67 25.10
CA PRO A 84 4.99 -7.41 24.70
C PRO A 84 5.85 -7.10 25.95
N PRO A 85 7.14 -7.46 25.94
CA PRO A 85 8.01 -7.34 27.12
C PRO A 85 8.38 -5.90 27.47
N MET A 86 8.11 -4.95 26.58
CA MET A 86 8.35 -3.53 26.78
C MET A 86 7.26 -2.70 26.10
N ASP A 87 7.10 -1.45 26.54
CA ASP A 87 6.16 -0.51 25.92
C ASP A 87 6.66 -0.05 24.53
N PRO A 88 5.77 0.49 23.68
CA PRO A 88 6.14 0.88 22.31
C PRO A 88 7.29 1.90 22.21
N LYS A 89 7.42 2.84 23.15
CA LYS A 89 8.50 3.84 23.09
C LYS A 89 9.85 3.17 23.36
N THR A 90 9.92 2.33 24.38
CA THR A 90 11.13 1.57 24.71
C THR A 90 11.48 0.58 23.60
N ALA A 91 10.49 -0.07 22.99
CA ALA A 91 10.68 -0.96 21.85
C ALA A 91 11.27 -0.22 20.63
N ALA A 92 10.68 0.91 20.26
CA ALA A 92 11.16 1.72 19.14
C ALA A 92 12.57 2.27 19.39
N ALA A 93 12.91 2.62 20.64
CA ALA A 93 14.25 3.06 21.00
C ALA A 93 15.29 1.93 20.88
N SER A 94 14.91 0.71 21.24
CA SER A 94 15.82 -0.45 21.25
C SER A 94 16.01 -1.07 19.88
N PHE A 95 14.93 -1.18 19.09
CA PHE A 95 14.91 -1.91 17.81
C PHE A 95 14.78 -0.99 16.59
N GLY A 96 14.62 0.32 16.79
CA GLY A 96 14.32 1.28 15.72
C GLY A 96 12.87 1.28 15.25
N VAL A 97 12.14 0.18 15.49
CA VAL A 97 10.74 -0.03 15.13
C VAL A 97 10.02 -0.81 16.23
N VAL A 98 8.72 -0.57 16.42
CA VAL A 98 7.92 -1.35 17.36
C VAL A 98 7.69 -2.75 16.78
N PRO A 99 8.03 -3.85 17.48
CA PRO A 99 7.70 -5.20 17.02
C PRO A 99 6.19 -5.39 16.86
N PRO A 100 5.70 -6.04 15.79
CA PRO A 100 4.28 -6.35 15.64
C PRO A 100 3.73 -7.21 16.77
N ASP A 101 2.45 -7.04 17.04
CA ASP A 101 1.63 -8.08 17.66
C ASP A 101 1.45 -9.24 16.66
N LEU A 102 1.59 -10.48 17.13
CA LEU A 102 1.54 -11.65 16.25
C LEU A 102 0.13 -12.24 16.12
N SER A 103 -0.88 -11.66 16.75
CA SER A 103 -2.21 -12.29 16.80
C SER A 103 -2.83 -12.47 15.42
N ASN A 104 -2.62 -11.52 14.49
CA ASN A 104 -3.26 -11.52 13.18
C ASN A 104 -2.27 -11.46 12.02
N ILE A 105 -0.96 -11.53 12.28
CA ILE A 105 0.06 -11.35 11.25
C ILE A 105 -0.07 -12.38 10.12
N ALA A 106 -0.44 -13.62 10.46
CA ALA A 106 -0.63 -14.70 9.50
C ALA A 106 -1.99 -14.67 8.76
N ALA A 107 -2.88 -13.70 9.06
CA ALA A 107 -4.10 -13.46 8.27
C ALA A 107 -3.86 -12.55 7.06
N VAL A 108 -2.70 -11.89 6.98
CA VAL A 108 -2.37 -10.96 5.87
C VAL A 108 -1.10 -11.34 5.13
N ILE A 109 -0.25 -12.19 5.71
CA ILE A 109 1.02 -12.61 5.12
C ILE A 109 0.86 -13.95 4.43
N ASP A 110 1.45 -14.08 3.25
CA ASP A 110 1.54 -15.32 2.50
C ASP A 110 2.36 -16.39 3.25
N GLU A 111 1.95 -17.64 3.14
CA GLU A 111 2.55 -18.77 3.88
C GLU A 111 3.99 -19.07 3.43
N LYS A 112 4.27 -19.04 2.12
CA LYS A 112 5.62 -19.26 1.59
C LYS A 112 6.53 -18.13 2.02
N PHE A 113 6.07 -16.88 1.97
CA PHE A 113 6.82 -15.76 2.49
C PHE A 113 7.07 -15.90 3.99
N MET A 114 6.05 -16.21 4.80
CA MET A 114 6.17 -16.34 6.26
C MET A 114 7.25 -17.37 6.66
N ILE A 115 7.23 -18.56 6.06
CA ILE A 115 8.20 -19.61 6.39
C ILE A 115 9.63 -19.17 6.06
N ASN A 116 9.82 -18.54 4.90
CA ASN A 116 11.13 -18.00 4.51
C ASN A 116 11.57 -16.83 5.40
N PHE A 117 10.63 -15.95 5.77
CA PHE A 117 10.84 -14.82 6.65
C PHE A 117 11.28 -15.27 8.05
N LEU A 118 10.64 -16.28 8.63
CA LEU A 118 11.01 -16.79 9.95
C LEU A 118 12.44 -17.36 9.98
N LYS A 119 12.91 -17.94 8.86
CA LYS A 119 14.27 -18.46 8.74
C LYS A 119 15.30 -17.35 8.54
N ASP A 120 15.02 -16.41 7.65
CA ASP A 120 15.91 -15.30 7.32
C ASP A 120 15.11 -14.03 6.98
N PRO A 121 14.78 -13.20 8.00
CA PRO A 121 13.96 -12.00 7.81
C PRO A 121 14.61 -11.00 6.86
N GLN A 122 15.93 -10.82 6.93
CA GLN A 122 16.66 -9.83 6.14
C GLN A 122 16.64 -10.20 4.67
N LYS A 123 16.85 -11.48 4.35
CA LYS A 123 16.77 -11.98 2.97
C LYS A 123 15.35 -11.93 2.43
N ALA A 124 14.37 -12.42 3.18
CA ALA A 124 12.97 -12.46 2.72
C ALA A 124 12.43 -11.05 2.43
N THR A 125 12.79 -10.07 3.26
CA THR A 125 12.33 -8.68 3.12
C THR A 125 13.14 -7.84 2.13
N GLU A 126 14.21 -8.40 1.53
CA GLU A 126 15.24 -7.65 0.78
C GLU A 126 15.84 -6.47 1.55
N ASN A 127 15.92 -6.57 2.88
CA ASN A 127 16.41 -5.50 3.72
C ASN A 127 17.52 -6.01 4.67
N PRO A 128 18.81 -5.79 4.34
CA PRO A 128 19.93 -6.22 5.17
C PRO A 128 19.95 -5.59 6.58
N LYS A 129 19.22 -4.49 6.79
CA LYS A 129 19.12 -3.78 8.07
C LYS A 129 17.80 -4.06 8.78
N PHE A 130 17.05 -5.09 8.36
CA PHE A 130 15.79 -5.44 9.00
C PHE A 130 16.01 -5.76 10.48
N ALA A 131 15.19 -5.17 11.34
CA ALA A 131 15.38 -5.20 12.79
C ALA A 131 15.27 -6.61 13.40
N MET A 132 14.47 -7.50 12.81
CA MET A 132 14.35 -8.87 13.28
C MET A 132 15.58 -9.68 12.83
N PRO A 133 16.39 -10.23 13.76
CA PRO A 133 17.54 -11.04 13.41
C PRO A 133 17.12 -12.45 12.95
N PRO A 134 17.99 -13.18 12.23
CA PRO A 134 17.80 -14.60 12.02
C PRO A 134 17.82 -15.36 13.36
N LEU A 135 16.77 -16.13 13.63
CA LEU A 135 16.58 -16.84 14.91
C LEU A 135 17.20 -18.26 14.91
N GLY A 136 17.75 -18.71 13.78
CA GLY A 136 18.29 -20.06 13.65
C GLY A 136 17.22 -21.17 13.59
N LEU A 137 15.99 -20.83 13.21
CA LEU A 137 14.89 -21.78 13.07
C LEU A 137 15.15 -22.77 11.93
N ASN A 138 14.87 -24.05 12.18
CA ASN A 138 14.85 -25.06 11.12
C ASN A 138 13.51 -25.06 10.36
N ASP A 139 13.44 -25.81 9.26
CA ASP A 139 12.26 -25.86 8.38
C ASP A 139 10.99 -26.28 9.11
N GLN A 140 11.07 -27.28 10.00
CA GLN A 140 9.91 -27.75 10.76
C GLN A 140 9.43 -26.71 11.75
N GLN A 141 10.34 -26.05 12.48
CA GLN A 141 9.99 -25.00 13.43
C GLN A 141 9.31 -23.81 12.73
N ALA A 142 9.81 -23.39 11.57
CA ALA A 142 9.20 -22.32 10.79
C ALA A 142 7.78 -22.70 10.31
N ALA A 143 7.58 -23.93 9.85
CA ALA A 143 6.26 -24.45 9.47
C ALA A 143 5.31 -24.56 10.68
N ASP A 144 5.78 -25.08 11.81
CA ASP A 144 5.01 -25.22 13.06
C ASP A 144 4.54 -23.85 13.57
N ILE A 145 5.44 -22.86 13.66
CA ILE A 145 5.11 -21.48 14.05
C ILE A 145 4.08 -20.89 13.08
N THR A 146 4.28 -21.07 11.77
CA THR A 146 3.35 -20.57 10.76
C THR A 146 1.96 -21.19 10.93
N ALA A 147 1.87 -22.50 11.17
CA ALA A 147 0.62 -23.20 11.42
C ALA A 147 -0.09 -22.70 12.70
N TYR A 148 0.67 -22.46 13.77
CA TYR A 148 0.13 -21.88 15.01
C TYR A 148 -0.41 -20.45 14.79
N LEU A 149 0.38 -19.57 14.16
CA LEU A 149 -0.03 -18.18 13.91
C LEU A 149 -1.27 -18.12 13.01
N LYS A 150 -1.36 -18.97 11.97
CA LYS A 150 -2.58 -19.10 11.15
C LYS A 150 -3.78 -19.58 11.96
N GLY A 151 -3.55 -20.45 12.95
CA GLY A 151 -4.59 -20.98 13.83
C GLY A 151 -5.23 -19.93 14.75
N ILE A 152 -4.44 -18.95 15.22
CA ILE A 152 -4.93 -17.88 16.12
C ILE A 152 -5.42 -16.63 15.37
N ALA A 153 -5.09 -16.50 14.09
CA ALA A 153 -5.39 -15.32 13.32
C ALA A 153 -6.89 -15.15 13.03
N LYS A 154 -7.35 -13.89 13.06
CA LYS A 154 -8.73 -13.54 12.69
C LYS A 154 -8.96 -13.84 11.20
N LYS A 155 -9.94 -14.69 10.90
CA LYS A 155 -10.27 -15.09 9.52
C LYS A 155 -10.96 -13.98 8.71
N ASP A 156 -11.83 -13.21 9.36
CA ASP A 156 -12.65 -12.18 8.72
C ASP A 156 -12.16 -10.77 9.10
N MET A 157 -11.02 -10.38 8.55
CA MET A 157 -10.48 -9.03 8.70
C MET A 157 -11.05 -8.11 7.62
N SER A 158 -11.52 -6.93 8.03
CA SER A 158 -11.91 -5.86 7.12
C SER A 158 -10.68 -5.27 6.40
N PRO A 159 -10.85 -4.64 5.23
CA PRO A 159 -9.78 -3.94 4.52
C PRO A 159 -9.00 -2.93 5.39
N LYS A 160 -9.71 -2.22 6.27
CA LYS A 160 -9.11 -1.32 7.25
C LYS A 160 -8.22 -2.06 8.26
N GLU A 161 -8.71 -3.16 8.83
CA GLU A 161 -7.94 -3.95 9.80
C GLU A 161 -6.66 -4.51 9.16
N LYS A 162 -6.74 -5.02 7.93
CA LYS A 162 -5.56 -5.50 7.17
C LYS A 162 -4.55 -4.39 6.92
N THR A 163 -5.03 -3.18 6.60
CA THR A 163 -4.16 -2.01 6.39
C THR A 163 -3.47 -1.59 7.69
N VAL A 164 -4.19 -1.63 8.82
CA VAL A 164 -3.60 -1.32 10.14
C VAL A 164 -2.52 -2.35 10.48
N GLU A 165 -2.83 -3.64 10.33
CA GLU A 165 -1.90 -4.74 10.62
C GLU A 165 -0.61 -4.65 9.77
N ALA A 166 -0.75 -4.40 8.47
CA ALA A 166 0.37 -4.45 7.54
C ALA A 166 1.19 -3.14 7.48
N CYS A 167 0.54 -1.99 7.58
CA CYS A 167 1.17 -0.71 7.20
C CYS A 167 1.39 0.24 8.39
N VAL A 168 0.54 0.20 9.42
CA VAL A 168 0.47 1.26 10.44
C VAL A 168 1.60 1.18 11.48
N ARG A 169 2.39 0.10 11.49
CA ARG A 169 3.64 0.07 12.26
C ARG A 169 4.61 1.21 11.88
N CYS A 170 4.64 1.56 10.58
CA CYS A 170 5.54 2.57 10.03
C CYS A 170 4.80 3.78 9.45
N HIS A 171 3.59 3.60 8.94
CA HIS A 171 2.87 4.65 8.24
C HIS A 171 1.71 5.23 9.05
N SER A 172 1.47 6.53 8.91
CA SER A 172 0.24 7.15 9.39
C SER A 172 -0.80 7.22 8.28
N ILE A 173 -2.06 7.28 8.68
CA ILE A 173 -3.21 7.61 7.85
C ILE A 173 -3.94 8.78 8.53
N LYS A 174 -3.29 9.95 8.52
CA LYS A 174 -3.68 11.12 9.33
C LYS A 174 -5.12 11.55 9.11
N TYR A 175 -5.66 11.50 7.90
CA TYR A 175 -7.06 11.89 7.63
C TYR A 175 -8.06 10.94 8.28
N GLN A 176 -7.65 9.69 8.55
CA GLN A 176 -8.44 8.71 9.29
C GLN A 176 -8.13 8.71 10.80
N LYS A 177 -7.30 9.65 11.28
CA LYS A 177 -6.79 9.74 12.66
C LYS A 177 -6.07 8.47 13.12
N ILE A 178 -5.43 7.76 12.19
CA ILE A 178 -4.59 6.61 12.49
C ILE A 178 -3.14 7.08 12.38
N TYR A 179 -2.37 6.84 13.43
CA TYR A 179 -0.98 7.28 13.53
C TYR A 179 -0.06 6.08 13.58
N ALA A 180 1.15 6.24 13.05
CA ALA A 180 2.16 5.20 13.07
C ALA A 180 2.44 4.75 14.51
N GLU A 181 2.53 3.44 14.74
CA GLU A 181 2.84 2.91 16.08
C GLU A 181 4.26 3.26 16.50
N THR A 182 5.19 3.30 15.54
CA THR A 182 6.58 3.70 15.78
C THR A 182 6.71 5.22 15.69
N PRO A 183 7.31 5.88 16.69
CA PRO A 183 7.56 7.32 16.64
C PRO A 183 8.40 7.74 15.42
N GLU A 184 8.09 8.92 14.87
CA GLU A 184 8.70 9.44 13.65
C GLU A 184 10.24 9.57 13.75
N GLU A 185 10.75 9.97 14.91
CA GLU A 185 12.19 10.10 15.15
C GLU A 185 12.92 8.75 15.05
N ASN A 186 12.31 7.68 15.56
CA ASN A 186 12.84 6.33 15.48
C ASN A 186 12.78 5.82 14.04
N LEU A 187 11.67 6.03 13.34
CA LEU A 187 11.53 5.68 11.92
C LEU A 187 12.55 6.40 11.04
N LYS A 188 12.80 7.69 11.27
CA LYS A 188 13.81 8.45 10.54
C LYS A 188 15.23 7.90 10.76
N LYS A 189 15.55 7.48 11.98
CA LYS A 189 16.85 6.82 12.29
C LYS A 189 16.95 5.44 11.66
N TYR A 190 15.87 4.65 11.70
CA TYR A 190 15.83 3.27 11.22
C TYR A 190 15.79 3.17 9.69
N LEU A 191 14.92 3.94 9.04
CA LEU A 191 14.67 3.91 7.60
C LEU A 191 15.42 5.01 6.84
N GLY A 192 16.15 5.88 7.53
CA GLY A 192 16.83 7.05 6.96
C GLY A 192 15.90 8.21 6.55
N LYS A 193 14.59 7.94 6.41
CA LYS A 193 13.55 8.90 6.04
C LYS A 193 12.27 8.59 6.80
N VAL A 194 11.43 9.60 6.96
CA VAL A 194 10.09 9.44 7.53
C VAL A 194 9.20 8.79 6.46
N PRO A 195 8.51 7.68 6.78
CA PRO A 195 7.55 7.07 5.86
C PRO A 195 6.44 8.05 5.48
N PRO A 196 5.98 8.04 4.21
CA PRO A 196 4.90 8.91 3.77
C PRO A 196 3.59 8.60 4.49
N ASP A 197 2.74 9.62 4.60
CA ASP A 197 1.36 9.46 5.04
C ASP A 197 0.51 8.80 3.94
N LEU A 198 -0.30 7.81 4.31
CA LEU A 198 -1.06 7.02 3.34
C LEU A 198 -2.46 7.59 3.05
N SER A 199 -2.86 8.71 3.65
CA SER A 199 -4.23 9.23 3.53
C SER A 199 -4.66 9.52 2.09
N ILE A 200 -3.71 9.84 1.21
CA ILE A 200 -3.96 10.16 -0.20
C ILE A 200 -3.04 9.38 -1.15
N ILE A 201 -2.35 8.34 -0.65
CA ILE A 201 -1.28 7.70 -1.41
C ILE A 201 -1.79 7.02 -2.68
N TYR A 202 -3.02 6.50 -2.65
CA TYR A 202 -3.64 5.92 -3.83
C TYR A 202 -3.81 6.94 -4.95
N LYS A 203 -4.26 8.17 -4.62
CA LYS A 203 -4.33 9.25 -5.61
C LYS A 203 -2.97 9.71 -6.10
N ALA A 204 -1.95 9.67 -5.24
CA ALA A 204 -0.61 10.14 -5.58
C ALA A 204 0.17 9.15 -6.45
N LYS A 205 -0.13 7.84 -6.34
CA LYS A 205 0.66 6.77 -6.97
C LYS A 205 -0.11 5.89 -7.95
N GLY A 206 -1.42 5.74 -7.78
CA GLY A 206 -2.24 4.84 -8.59
C GLY A 206 -2.20 3.39 -8.12
N GLU A 207 -3.14 2.60 -8.64
CA GLU A 207 -3.34 1.19 -8.29
C GLU A 207 -2.13 0.32 -8.66
N GLU A 208 -1.75 0.34 -9.94
CA GLU A 208 -0.66 -0.48 -10.49
C GLU A 208 0.65 -0.30 -9.74
N TYR A 209 1.03 0.95 -9.45
CA TYR A 209 2.22 1.24 -8.64
C TYR A 209 2.13 0.60 -7.26
N LEU A 210 1.00 0.75 -6.56
CA LEU A 210 0.85 0.22 -5.20
C LEU A 210 0.94 -1.30 -5.19
N HIS A 211 0.30 -1.98 -6.15
CA HIS A 211 0.40 -3.43 -6.25
C HIS A 211 1.84 -3.89 -6.49
N ALA A 212 2.56 -3.22 -7.40
CA ALA A 212 3.94 -3.56 -7.70
C ALA A 212 4.91 -3.22 -6.53
N PHE A 213 4.64 -2.15 -5.80
CA PHE A 213 5.54 -1.59 -4.80
C PHE A 213 5.49 -2.32 -3.45
N ILE A 214 4.31 -2.69 -2.95
CA ILE A 214 4.12 -3.17 -1.56
C ILE A 214 4.97 -4.42 -1.26
N ASN A 215 5.00 -5.38 -2.18
CA ASN A 215 5.77 -6.62 -2.01
C ASN A 215 7.17 -6.55 -2.63
N ARG A 216 7.51 -5.54 -3.45
CA ARG A 216 8.86 -5.41 -4.07
C ARG A 216 9.35 -3.96 -4.10
N PRO A 217 9.42 -3.28 -2.96
CA PRO A 217 9.69 -1.84 -2.93
C PRO A 217 11.07 -1.49 -3.49
N SER A 218 12.09 -2.34 -3.26
CA SER A 218 13.48 -2.17 -3.75
C SER A 218 13.61 -2.19 -5.28
N LYS A 219 12.67 -2.86 -5.97
CA LYS A 219 12.66 -3.01 -7.44
C LYS A 219 12.01 -1.82 -8.13
N ILE A 220 11.04 -1.19 -7.46
CA ILE A 220 10.33 0.00 -7.93
C ILE A 220 11.04 1.30 -7.49
N LEU A 221 11.60 1.34 -6.28
CA LEU A 221 12.30 2.50 -5.72
C LEU A 221 13.67 2.09 -5.18
N HIS A 222 14.70 2.27 -5.98
CA HIS A 222 16.06 1.93 -5.61
C HIS A 222 16.54 2.67 -4.36
N GLY A 223 17.15 1.93 -3.43
CA GLY A 223 17.66 2.48 -2.17
C GLY A 223 16.58 2.79 -1.12
N THR A 224 15.32 2.40 -1.36
CA THR A 224 14.29 2.46 -0.31
C THR A 224 14.62 1.55 0.86
N SER A 225 14.36 2.01 2.08
CA SER A 225 14.47 1.20 3.30
C SER A 225 13.16 0.50 3.65
N MET A 226 12.09 0.72 2.88
CA MET A 226 10.85 -0.01 3.05
C MET A 226 11.08 -1.49 2.73
N PRO A 227 10.85 -2.40 3.69
CA PRO A 227 11.00 -3.84 3.46
C PRO A 227 9.87 -4.40 2.60
N ARG A 228 10.12 -5.50 1.89
CA ARG A 228 9.03 -6.34 1.37
C ARG A 228 8.17 -6.83 2.54
N LEU A 229 6.85 -6.72 2.41
CA LEU A 229 5.90 -7.04 3.49
C LEU A 229 5.37 -8.48 3.45
N GLY A 230 5.40 -9.14 2.28
CA GLY A 230 4.98 -10.53 2.18
C GLY A 230 3.46 -10.71 2.16
N ILE A 231 2.71 -9.70 1.74
CA ILE A 231 1.25 -9.69 1.83
C ILE A 231 0.67 -10.62 0.77
N ASP A 232 -0.30 -11.45 1.14
CA ASP A 232 -1.02 -12.31 0.19
C ASP A 232 -1.87 -11.47 -0.80
N GLU A 233 -2.18 -12.03 -1.97
CA GLU A 233 -2.90 -11.33 -3.04
C GLU A 233 -4.21 -10.70 -2.56
N LYS A 234 -5.05 -11.49 -1.87
CA LYS A 234 -6.36 -11.04 -1.39
C LYS A 234 -6.20 -9.89 -0.41
N SER A 235 -5.29 -10.02 0.55
CA SER A 235 -5.04 -8.97 1.54
C SER A 235 -4.44 -7.72 0.93
N GLN A 236 -3.56 -7.83 -0.06
CA GLN A 236 -3.03 -6.66 -0.76
C GLN A 236 -4.13 -5.94 -1.56
N HIS A 237 -5.02 -6.69 -2.22
CA HIS A 237 -6.17 -6.12 -2.92
C HIS A 237 -7.10 -5.36 -1.96
N ASP A 238 -7.39 -5.95 -0.79
CA ASP A 238 -8.18 -5.29 0.25
C ASP A 238 -7.49 -4.01 0.75
N ILE A 239 -6.18 -4.03 0.99
CA ILE A 239 -5.40 -2.86 1.42
C ILE A 239 -5.44 -1.76 0.38
N VAL A 240 -5.15 -2.07 -0.90
CA VAL A 240 -5.15 -1.07 -1.97
C VAL A 240 -6.54 -0.49 -2.17
N LYS A 241 -7.59 -1.31 -2.09
CA LYS A 241 -8.99 -0.86 -2.13
C LYS A 241 -9.32 0.10 -0.99
N TYR A 242 -8.92 -0.23 0.24
CA TYR A 242 -9.13 0.68 1.38
C TYR A 242 -8.39 2.01 1.17
N LEU A 243 -7.17 1.97 0.62
CA LEU A 243 -6.40 3.17 0.30
C LEU A 243 -7.07 4.02 -0.81
N ASP A 244 -7.72 3.44 -1.83
CA ASP A 244 -8.55 4.18 -2.80
C ASP A 244 -9.73 4.88 -2.11
N GLU A 245 -10.50 4.11 -1.32
CA GLU A 245 -11.70 4.61 -0.65
C GLU A 245 -11.40 5.82 0.25
N ILE A 246 -10.32 5.75 1.05
CA ILE A 246 -9.96 6.85 1.96
C ILE A 246 -9.25 8.01 1.26
N SER A 247 -8.60 7.79 0.13
CA SER A 247 -7.96 8.85 -0.66
C SER A 247 -8.98 9.74 -1.35
N ASP A 248 -10.24 9.29 -1.40
CA ASP A 248 -11.31 9.96 -2.08
C ASP A 248 -12.70 9.71 -1.46
N PRO A 249 -12.97 10.18 -0.23
CA PRO A 249 -14.22 9.86 0.47
C PRO A 249 -15.48 10.40 -0.21
N HIS A 250 -15.34 11.41 -1.09
CA HIS A 250 -16.45 12.02 -1.83
C HIS A 250 -16.39 11.70 -3.33
N LYS A 251 -15.72 10.62 -3.76
CA LYS A 251 -15.53 10.25 -5.19
C LYS A 251 -16.83 10.31 -5.99
N GLU A 252 -17.86 9.64 -5.49
CA GLU A 252 -19.17 9.55 -6.17
C GLU A 252 -19.91 10.89 -6.18
N GLN A 253 -19.88 11.64 -5.07
CA GLN A 253 -20.46 12.98 -5.02
C GLN A 253 -19.75 13.92 -6.00
N ARG A 254 -18.40 13.86 -6.09
CA ARG A 254 -17.64 14.68 -7.03
C ARG A 254 -17.93 14.32 -8.48
N LYS A 255 -18.05 13.05 -8.83
CA LYS A 255 -18.49 12.62 -10.19
C LYS A 255 -19.87 13.15 -10.52
N LYS A 256 -20.84 13.00 -9.60
CA LYS A 256 -22.22 13.45 -9.81
C LYS A 256 -22.32 14.97 -9.96
N VAL A 257 -21.71 15.72 -9.05
CA VAL A 257 -21.69 17.19 -9.11
C VAL A 257 -20.95 17.67 -10.35
N GLY A 258 -19.81 17.05 -10.69
CA GLY A 258 -19.06 17.36 -11.90
C GLY A 258 -19.92 17.25 -13.17
N LEU A 259 -20.68 16.15 -13.31
CA LEU A 259 -21.59 15.97 -14.44
C LEU A 259 -22.68 17.05 -14.48
N ILE A 260 -23.28 17.38 -13.34
CA ILE A 260 -24.32 18.42 -13.24
C ILE A 260 -23.74 19.80 -13.62
N VAL A 261 -22.54 20.14 -13.13
CA VAL A 261 -21.88 21.40 -13.43
C VAL A 261 -21.53 21.50 -14.93
N LEU A 262 -21.02 20.42 -15.53
CA LEU A 262 -20.74 20.38 -16.97
C LEU A 262 -22.01 20.56 -17.80
N ALA A 263 -23.11 19.91 -17.43
CA ALA A 263 -24.40 20.09 -18.09
C ALA A 263 -24.92 21.53 -17.95
N TYR A 264 -24.84 22.11 -16.75
CA TYR A 264 -25.22 23.51 -16.50
C TYR A 264 -24.39 24.48 -17.35
N MET A 265 -23.07 24.29 -17.41
CA MET A 265 -22.18 25.12 -18.24
C MET A 265 -22.57 25.03 -19.72
N LEU A 266 -22.87 23.84 -20.25
CA LEU A 266 -23.33 23.67 -21.62
C LEU A 266 -24.64 24.42 -21.90
N VAL A 267 -25.60 24.35 -20.98
CA VAL A 267 -26.88 25.09 -21.10
C VAL A 267 -26.63 26.60 -21.09
N MET A 268 -25.82 27.10 -20.16
CA MET A 268 -25.51 28.53 -20.05
C MET A 268 -24.77 29.06 -21.28
N VAL A 269 -23.84 28.29 -21.85
CA VAL A 269 -23.19 28.61 -23.13
C VAL A 269 -24.24 28.69 -24.25
N GLY A 270 -25.19 27.75 -24.31
CA GLY A 270 -26.29 27.78 -25.27
C GLY A 270 -27.17 29.03 -25.15
N LEU A 271 -27.59 29.38 -23.93
CA LEU A 271 -28.43 30.54 -23.64
C LEU A 271 -27.73 31.86 -23.96
N THR A 272 -26.48 32.02 -23.53
CA THR A 272 -25.67 33.23 -23.81
C THR A 272 -25.42 33.39 -25.30
N TYR A 273 -25.17 32.30 -26.03
CA TYR A 273 -25.07 32.31 -27.49
C TYR A 273 -26.37 32.74 -28.18
N ALA A 274 -27.51 32.19 -27.76
CA ALA A 274 -28.82 32.56 -28.29
C ALA A 274 -29.15 34.04 -28.01
N TRP A 275 -28.86 34.52 -26.80
CA TRP A 275 -29.05 35.91 -26.39
C TRP A 275 -28.20 36.87 -27.22
N LYS A 276 -26.92 36.55 -27.41
CA LYS A 276 -26.03 37.29 -28.31
C LYS A 276 -26.61 37.37 -29.73
N ARG A 277 -27.05 36.25 -30.29
CA ARG A 277 -27.62 36.20 -31.65
C ARG A 277 -28.87 37.07 -31.77
N LYS A 278 -29.66 37.19 -30.69
CA LYS A 278 -30.85 38.04 -30.65
C LYS A 278 -30.52 39.54 -30.61
N ILE A 279 -29.60 39.97 -29.74
CA ILE A 279 -29.24 41.39 -29.59
C ILE A 279 -28.56 41.94 -30.85
N TRP A 280 -27.65 41.17 -31.43
CA TRP A 280 -26.81 41.64 -32.52
C TRP A 280 -27.44 41.42 -33.91
N LYS A 281 -28.68 40.91 -33.95
CA LYS A 281 -29.42 40.60 -35.18
C LYS A 281 -29.60 41.81 -36.11
N ASN A 282 -29.62 43.01 -35.55
CA ASN A 282 -29.89 44.25 -36.30
C ASN A 282 -28.63 45.07 -36.61
N ILE A 283 -27.47 44.63 -36.13
CA ILE A 283 -26.20 45.37 -36.27
C ILE A 283 -25.33 44.73 -37.35
N HIS A 284 -25.53 43.45 -37.69
CA HIS A 284 -24.86 42.70 -38.76
C HIS A 284 -25.85 41.82 -39.51
#